data_AF-A0A0J6RWB7-F1
#
_entry.id   AF-A0A0J6RWB7-F1
#
_cell.length_a   1.000
_cell.length_b   1.000
_cell.length_c   1.000
_cell.angle_alpha   90.00
_cell.angle_beta   90.00
_cell.angle_gamma   90.00
#
_symmetry.space_group_name_H-M   'P 1'
#
loop_
_entity.id
_entity.type
_entity.pdbx_description
1 polymer ?
#
loop_
_entity_poly.entity_id
_entity_poly.type
_entity_poly.pdbx_seq_one_letter_code
_entity_poly.pdbx_strand_id
1 'polypeptide(L)'
;MKPPGERDLLLVVDVQTDFLPGGALAVPDGHAVIDPINRLAARFPHVVLTQDWHPAGHISFASSHAGKRAFESVDLPYGPQVL
;
A
#
# COMPACT_ATOMS: atom_id res chain seq x y z
N MET A 1 -25.83 12.78 2.41
CA MET A 1 -24.44 13.04 2.83
C MET A 1 -23.94 14.23 2.02
N LYS A 2 -23.28 15.21 2.65
CA LYS A 2 -22.74 16.39 1.94
C LYS A 2 -21.64 15.93 0.94
N PRO A 3 -21.59 16.45 -0.29
CA PRO A 3 -20.48 16.15 -1.19
C PRO A 3 -19.15 16.68 -0.62
N PRO A 4 -18.00 16.05 -0.93
CA PRO A 4 -16.68 16.59 -0.57
C PRO A 4 -16.53 18.03 -1.05
N GLY A 5 -15.97 18.90 -0.21
CA GLY A 5 -15.66 20.30 -0.54
C GLY A 5 -14.17 20.53 -0.75
N GLU A 6 -13.79 21.78 -1.06
CA GLU A 6 -12.41 22.22 -1.36
C GLU A 6 -11.35 21.91 -0.29
N ARG A 7 -11.74 21.50 0.93
CA ARG A 7 -10.81 21.14 2.00
C ARG A 7 -10.72 19.63 2.22
N ASP A 8 -11.46 18.85 1.44
CA ASP A 8 -11.50 17.39 1.52
C ASP A 8 -10.63 16.79 0.40
N LEU A 9 -9.99 15.67 0.71
CA LEU A 9 -9.08 14.97 -0.20
C LEU A 9 -9.33 13.46 -0.14
N LEU A 10 -9.25 12.80 -1.30
CA LEU A 10 -9.15 11.35 -1.39
C LEU A 10 -7.66 10.94 -1.48
N LEU A 11 -7.16 10.25 -0.47
CA LEU A 11 -5.85 9.62 -0.50
C LEU A 11 -6.03 8.15 -0.91
N VAL A 12 -5.48 7.77 -2.05
CA VAL A 12 -5.45 6.39 -2.53
C VAL A 12 -4.09 5.81 -2.16
N VAL A 13 -4.10 4.83 -1.26
CA VAL A 13 -2.87 4.27 -0.69
C VAL A 13 -2.51 2.99 -1.41
N ASP A 14 -1.36 2.99 -2.08
CA ASP A 14 -0.61 1.82 -2.54
C ASP A 14 -1.44 0.80 -3.33
N VAL A 15 -2.31 1.28 -4.23
CA VAL A 15 -3.02 0.42 -5.19
C VAL A 15 -2.07 0.07 -6.33
N GLN A 16 -1.10 -0.79 -6.03
CA GLN A 16 0.01 -1.18 -6.90
C GLN A 16 -0.09 -2.67 -7.24
N THR A 17 0.45 -3.05 -8.40
CA THR A 17 0.45 -4.45 -8.89
C THR A 17 0.92 -5.45 -7.84
N ASP A 18 1.95 -5.11 -7.05
CA ASP A 18 2.49 -6.01 -6.03
C ASP A 18 1.47 -6.39 -4.94
N PHE A 19 0.51 -5.52 -4.65
CA PHE A 19 -0.54 -5.75 -3.66
C PHE A 19 -1.86 -6.25 -4.28
N LEU A 20 -1.94 -6.33 -5.61
CA LEU A 20 -3.10 -6.89 -6.32
C LEU A 20 -2.94 -8.41 -6.53
N PRO A 21 -4.03 -9.16 -6.76
CA PRO A 21 -3.96 -10.58 -7.12
C PRO A 21 -2.94 -10.88 -8.23
N GLY A 22 -2.00 -11.78 -7.95
CA GLY A 22 -0.89 -12.12 -8.86
C GLY A 22 0.41 -11.34 -8.63
N GLY A 23 0.41 -10.32 -7.76
CA GLY A 23 1.59 -9.57 -7.34
C GLY A 23 2.45 -10.28 -6.28
N ALA A 24 3.60 -9.69 -5.97
CA ALA A 24 4.59 -10.25 -5.03
C ALA A 24 4.09 -10.30 -3.57
N LEU A 25 3.20 -9.40 -3.16
CA LEU A 25 2.56 -9.35 -1.85
C LEU A 25 1.04 -9.20 -1.98
N ALA A 26 0.46 -10.04 -2.83
CA ALA A 26 -0.94 -9.93 -3.24
C ALA A 26 -1.92 -9.98 -2.07
N VAL A 27 -2.82 -9.00 -2.02
CA VAL A 27 -3.97 -9.00 -1.12
C VAL A 27 -5.13 -9.74 -1.80
N PRO A 28 -5.78 -10.71 -1.12
CA PRO A 28 -6.95 -11.39 -1.66
C PRO A 28 -8.04 -10.39 -2.06
N ASP A 29 -8.60 -10.57 -3.26
CA ASP A 29 -9.64 -9.69 -3.84
C ASP A 29 -9.22 -8.22 -4.03
N GLY A 30 -7.91 -7.93 -4.08
CA GLY A 30 -7.40 -6.55 -4.20
C GLY A 30 -7.91 -5.77 -5.42
N HIS A 31 -8.34 -6.42 -6.51
CA HIS A 31 -8.93 -5.71 -7.65
C HIS A 31 -10.27 -5.04 -7.34
N ALA A 32 -11.02 -5.54 -6.35
CA ALA A 32 -12.37 -5.06 -6.05
C ALA A 32 -12.41 -3.60 -5.59
N VAL A 33 -11.28 -3.03 -5.13
CA VAL A 33 -11.21 -1.62 -4.70
C VAL A 33 -11.05 -0.63 -5.86
N ILE A 34 -10.58 -1.06 -7.03
CA ILE A 34 -10.22 -0.17 -8.15
C ILE A 34 -11.44 0.61 -8.64
N ASP A 35 -12.55 -0.08 -8.91
CA ASP A 35 -13.77 0.53 -9.40
C ASP A 35 -14.42 1.51 -8.40
N PRO A 36 -14.59 1.17 -7.11
CA PRO A 36 -14.96 2.13 -6.08
C PRO A 36 -14.06 3.35 -6.02
N ILE A 37 -12.73 3.17 -6.08
CA ILE A 37 -11.77 4.27 -6.03
C ILE A 37 -11.96 5.20 -7.23
N ASN A 38 -12.08 4.66 -8.45
CA ASN A 38 -12.32 5.46 -9.65
C ASN A 38 -13.61 6.29 -9.55
N ARG A 39 -14.69 5.69 -9.03
CA ARG A 39 -15.96 6.41 -8.79
C ARG A 39 -15.85 7.48 -7.72
N LEU A 40 -15.06 7.25 -6.67
CA LEU A 40 -14.84 8.24 -5.62
C LEU A 40 -13.93 9.37 -6.10
N ALA A 41 -12.84 9.07 -6.80
CA ALA A 41 -11.90 10.05 -7.34
C ALA A 41 -12.61 11.12 -8.18
N ALA A 42 -13.59 10.72 -8.99
CA ALA A 42 -14.41 11.65 -9.80
C ALA A 42 -15.27 12.63 -8.98
N ARG A 43 -15.40 12.42 -7.66
CA ARG A 43 -16.25 13.22 -6.76
C ARG A 43 -15.47 14.10 -5.78
N PHE A 44 -14.15 13.95 -5.72
CA PHE A 44 -13.30 14.76 -4.85
C PHE A 44 -12.60 15.86 -5.66
N PRO A 45 -12.46 17.09 -5.11
CA PRO A 45 -11.69 18.14 -5.76
C PRO A 45 -10.18 17.85 -5.75
N HIS A 46 -9.72 17.03 -4.79
CA HIS A 46 -8.32 16.67 -4.63
C HIS A 46 -8.18 15.15 -4.48
N VAL A 47 -7.33 14.58 -5.33
CA VAL A 47 -6.97 13.15 -5.30
C VAL A 47 -5.46 13.05 -5.26
N VAL A 48 -4.94 12.34 -4.26
CA VAL A 48 -3.50 12.06 -4.11
C VAL A 48 -3.32 10.56 -4.07
N LEU A 49 -2.28 10.08 -4.75
CA LEU A 49 -1.90 8.68 -4.78
C LEU A 49 -0.57 8.54 -4.03
N THR A 50 -0.46 7.53 -3.18
CA THR A 50 0.83 7.11 -2.64
C THR A 50 1.37 5.93 -3.44
N GLN A 51 2.67 5.72 -3.29
CA GLN A 51 3.33 4.57 -3.85
C GLN A 51 4.35 4.09 -2.82
N ASP A 52 4.22 2.83 -2.42
CA ASP A 52 5.28 2.15 -1.71
C ASP A 52 6.46 1.93 -2.68
N TRP A 53 7.63 2.43 -2.30
CA TRP A 53 8.76 2.58 -3.20
C TRP A 53 10.08 2.21 -2.52
N HIS A 54 10.31 0.91 -2.44
CA HIS A 54 11.49 0.35 -1.80
C HIS A 54 12.68 0.22 -2.77
N PRO A 55 13.90 0.54 -2.32
CA PRO A 55 15.10 0.13 -3.03
C PRO A 55 15.25 -1.41 -3.00
N ALA A 56 16.04 -1.96 -3.92
CA ALA A 56 16.44 -3.35 -3.84
C ALA A 56 17.19 -3.62 -2.52
N GLY A 57 16.85 -4.73 -1.84
CA GLY A 57 17.42 -5.06 -0.53
C GLY A 57 16.95 -4.13 0.59
N HIS A 58 15.77 -3.51 0.46
CA HIS A 58 15.22 -2.68 1.53
C HIS A 58 15.10 -3.47 2.84
N ILE A 59 15.26 -2.78 3.97
CA ILE A 59 15.33 -3.38 5.30
C ILE A 59 14.03 -4.09 5.73
N SER A 60 12.90 -3.73 5.10
CA SER A 60 11.62 -4.40 5.34
C SER A 60 11.49 -5.76 4.65
N PHE A 61 12.42 -6.17 3.77
CA PHE A 61 12.31 -7.44 3.07
C PHE A 61 13.01 -8.57 3.80
N ALA A 62 12.36 -9.72 3.96
CA ALA A 62 12.98 -10.93 4.49
C ALA A 62 14.27 -11.34 3.76
N SER A 63 14.38 -11.09 2.46
CA SER A 63 15.59 -11.38 1.67
C SER A 63 16.83 -10.57 2.09
N SER A 64 16.63 -9.45 2.80
CA SER A 64 17.70 -8.63 3.37
C SER A 64 18.21 -9.16 4.71
N HIS A 65 17.60 -10.22 5.26
CA HIS A 65 17.93 -10.78 6.58
C HIS A 65 18.24 -12.27 6.48
N ALA A 66 19.49 -12.66 6.78
CA ALA A 66 19.92 -14.04 6.67
C ALA A 66 19.10 -14.99 7.55
N GLY A 67 18.54 -16.04 6.92
CA GLY A 67 17.76 -17.08 7.61
C GLY A 67 16.34 -16.67 8.01
N LYS A 68 15.85 -15.49 7.60
CA LYS A 68 14.48 -15.03 7.84
C LYS A 68 13.55 -15.37 6.68
N ARG A 69 12.26 -15.40 6.98
CA ARG A 69 11.17 -15.63 6.02
C ARG A 69 10.21 -14.45 6.02
N ALA A 70 9.50 -14.27 4.91
CA ALA A 70 8.43 -13.29 4.81
C ALA A 70 7.43 -13.49 5.96
N PHE A 71 6.91 -12.38 6.47
CA PHE A 71 6.00 -12.25 7.60
C PHE A 71 6.58 -12.56 8.99
N GLU A 72 7.89 -12.81 9.12
CA GLU A 72 8.54 -12.87 10.43
C GLU A 72 8.76 -11.45 11.00
N SER A 73 8.61 -11.31 12.32
CA SER A 73 8.96 -10.06 13.00
C SER A 73 10.42 -10.05 13.45
N VAL A 74 11.10 -8.92 13.26
CA VAL A 74 12.45 -8.64 13.78
C VAL A 74 12.49 -7.29 14.48
N ASP A 75 13.42 -7.11 15.41
CA ASP A 75 13.68 -5.81 16.04
C ASP A 75 14.71 -5.03 15.20
N LEU A 76 14.35 -3.82 14.79
CA LEU A 76 15.21 -2.85 14.11
C LEU A 76 15.43 -1.62 15.00
N PRO A 77 16.37 -0.72 14.66
CA PRO A 77 16.65 0.47 15.47
C PRO A 77 15.43 1.38 15.71
N TYR A 78 14.42 1.31 14.83
CA TYR A 78 13.16 2.05 14.95
C TYR A 78 12.02 1.25 15.59
N GLY A 79 12.28 0.03 16.05
CA GLY A 79 11.29 -0.86 16.67
C GLY A 79 11.01 -2.13 15.86
N PRO A 80 9.95 -2.87 16.23
CA PRO A 80 9.57 -4.11 15.55
C PRO A 80 9.15 -3.88 14.09
N GLN A 81 9.63 -4.74 13.20
CA GLN A 81 9.33 -4.75 11.77
C GLN A 81 8.88 -6.15 11.34
N VAL A 82 7.82 -6.23 10.55
CA VAL A 82 7.42 -7.45 9.83
C VAL A 82 8.16 -7.50 8.49
N LEU A 83 8.83 -8.61 8.20
CA LEU A 83 9.66 -8.82 7.01
C LEU A 83 8.92 -9.35 5.78
#